data_AF-A0A9P3CBR7-F1
#
_entry.id   AF-A0A9P3CBR7-F1
#
_cell.length_a   1.000
_cell.length_b   1.000
_cell.length_c   1.000
_cell.angle_alpha   90.00
_cell.angle_beta   90.00
_cell.angle_gamma   90.00
#
_symmetry.space_group_name_H-M   'P 1'
#
loop_
_entity.id
_entity.type
_entity.pdbx_description
1 polymer ?
#
loop_
_entity_poly.entity_id
_entity_poly.type
_entity_poly.pdbx_seq_one_letter_code
_entity_poly.pdbx_strand_id
1 'polypeptide(L)'
;MANQNGMGAPNVNMYTGMNGGVMPSAGHYSDMQTLMQNMENLSGWLEQNRQDWALVQEGLAKVERLQGRLAQSGQVPLLNGDTQPVPRPEQPTVAQLSDSLAKANSQIESLRSTYNDHVNLQRLYEDTLSDTTERIRQYCFEQQNHIIALHQHYTSLLSQSRSETVEAQLTHQAWQAGLQRLSGSVREALKSRQEEGMPYKRRIAALKEENRVLRKMVGWEAPVDSEDEEELDEEASRGRVLQVPGVESGVGHGVS
;
A
#
# COMPACT_ATOMS: atom_id res chain seq x y z
N MET A 1 -4.35 -52.51 14.29
CA MET A 1 -3.09 -51.73 14.32
C MET A 1 -2.62 -51.54 12.89
N ALA A 2 -2.76 -50.34 12.35
CA ALA A 2 -2.02 -49.86 11.17
C ALA A 2 -2.19 -48.33 11.15
N ASN A 3 -1.20 -47.63 11.71
CA ASN A 3 -1.11 -46.18 11.71
C ASN A 3 -0.35 -45.78 10.44
N GLN A 4 -1.03 -45.12 9.49
CA GLN A 4 -0.40 -44.65 8.26
C GLN A 4 -0.14 -43.14 8.39
N ASN A 5 1.13 -42.82 8.58
CA ASN A 5 1.68 -41.48 8.63
C ASN A 5 1.31 -40.67 7.37
N GLY A 6 0.58 -39.57 7.56
CA GLY A 6 0.41 -38.52 6.56
C GLY A 6 1.68 -37.68 6.44
N MET A 7 2.58 -38.11 5.55
CA MET A 7 3.70 -37.29 5.09
C MET A 7 3.16 -36.07 4.32
N GLY A 8 3.74 -34.91 4.63
CA GLY A 8 3.38 -33.62 4.07
C GLY A 8 3.45 -33.58 2.55
N ALA A 9 2.40 -33.05 1.95
CA ALA A 9 2.43 -32.57 0.58
C ALA A 9 3.30 -31.30 0.54
N PRO A 10 4.30 -31.20 -0.35
CA PRO A 10 5.01 -29.96 -0.57
C PRO A 10 4.08 -29.01 -1.32
N ASN A 11 3.75 -27.88 -0.70
CA ASN A 11 2.97 -26.82 -1.32
C ASN A 11 3.85 -26.09 -2.35
N VAL A 12 3.99 -26.67 -3.54
CA VAL A 12 4.69 -26.12 -4.71
C VAL A 12 3.80 -25.09 -5.41
N ASN A 13 3.36 -24.06 -4.68
CA ASN A 13 2.56 -22.98 -5.27
C ASN A 13 2.87 -21.58 -4.72
N MET A 14 4.00 -21.41 -4.04
CA MET A 14 4.33 -20.14 -3.38
C MET A 14 5.29 -19.23 -4.17
N TYR A 15 5.71 -19.63 -5.38
CA TYR A 15 6.69 -18.88 -6.18
C TYR A 15 6.33 -18.78 -7.68
N THR A 16 5.08 -18.44 -7.99
CA THR A 16 4.70 -18.00 -9.34
C THR A 16 3.83 -16.75 -9.24
N GLY A 17 4.48 -15.61 -9.01
CA GLY A 17 3.83 -14.29 -8.96
C GLY A 17 4.80 -13.11 -9.05
N MET A 18 6.09 -13.34 -9.25
CA MET A 18 7.09 -12.30 -9.52
C MET A 18 6.99 -11.88 -11.00
N ASN A 19 5.95 -11.13 -11.35
CA ASN A 19 5.94 -10.31 -12.55
C ASN A 19 5.07 -9.06 -12.33
N GLY A 20 5.71 -7.96 -11.92
CA GLY A 20 5.44 -6.59 -12.40
C GLY A 20 4.04 -5.98 -12.32
N GLY A 21 3.05 -6.59 -11.68
CA GLY A 21 1.73 -6.02 -11.51
C GLY A 21 1.63 -5.32 -10.16
N VAL A 22 1.77 -4.00 -10.12
CA VAL A 22 1.18 -3.19 -9.05
C VAL A 22 -0.29 -3.58 -9.01
N MET A 23 -0.72 -4.38 -8.04
CA MET A 23 -2.13 -4.69 -7.85
C MET A 23 -2.86 -3.35 -7.64
N PRO A 24 -3.71 -2.90 -8.57
CA PRO A 24 -4.36 -1.62 -8.41
C PRO A 24 -5.30 -1.73 -7.21
N SER A 25 -5.28 -0.70 -6.37
CA SER A 25 -6.13 -0.61 -5.17
C SER A 25 -7.56 -1.04 -5.50
N ALA A 26 -8.16 -1.93 -4.70
CA ALA A 26 -9.49 -2.49 -4.96
C ALA A 26 -10.58 -1.42 -5.17
N GLY A 27 -10.39 -0.20 -4.62
CA GLY A 27 -11.26 0.94 -4.87
C GLY A 27 -11.10 1.59 -6.24
N HIS A 28 -9.92 1.50 -6.87
CA HIS A 28 -9.64 2.12 -8.16
C HIS A 28 -10.43 1.46 -9.30
N TYR A 29 -10.60 0.14 -9.27
CA TYR A 29 -11.47 -0.55 -10.22
C TYR A 29 -12.94 -0.24 -9.99
N SER A 30 -13.38 -0.13 -8.74
CA SER A 30 -14.75 0.27 -8.41
C SER A 30 -15.07 1.69 -8.88
N ASP A 31 -14.13 2.62 -8.73
CA ASP A 31 -14.27 4.00 -9.18
C ASP A 31 -14.26 4.10 -10.71
N MET A 32 -13.33 3.38 -11.38
CA MET A 32 -13.27 3.34 -12.84
C MET A 32 -14.52 2.71 -13.46
N GLN A 33 -15.09 1.67 -12.83
CA GLN A 33 -16.39 1.09 -13.20
C GLN A 33 -17.51 2.12 -13.06
N THR A 34 -17.51 2.90 -11.96
CA THR A 34 -18.51 3.95 -11.71
C THR A 34 -18.41 5.09 -12.73
N LEU A 35 -17.19 5.51 -13.09
CA LEU A 35 -16.94 6.51 -14.14
C LEU A 35 -17.41 6.03 -15.51
N MET A 36 -17.12 4.78 -15.88
CA MET A 36 -17.60 4.19 -17.13
C MET A 36 -19.13 4.17 -17.19
N GLN A 37 -19.78 3.76 -16.11
CA GLN A 37 -21.24 3.72 -16.02
C GLN A 37 -21.84 5.14 -16.13
N ASN A 38 -21.22 6.13 -15.48
CA ASN A 38 -21.65 7.52 -15.58
C ASN A 38 -21.47 8.09 -16.98
N MET A 39 -20.37 7.74 -17.67
CA MET A 39 -20.12 8.16 -19.05
C MET A 39 -21.14 7.55 -20.02
N GLU A 40 -21.47 6.27 -19.85
CA GLU A 40 -22.50 5.60 -20.64
C GLU A 40 -23.87 6.25 -20.41
N ASN A 41 -24.23 6.55 -19.15
CA ASN A 41 -25.44 7.27 -18.82
C ASN A 41 -25.49 8.67 -19.46
N LEU A 42 -24.42 9.46 -19.35
CA LEU A 42 -24.32 10.79 -19.97
C LEU A 42 -24.45 10.71 -21.49
N SER A 43 -23.86 9.69 -22.12
CA SER A 43 -23.99 9.46 -23.56
C SER A 43 -25.44 9.15 -23.97
N GLY A 44 -26.16 8.36 -23.16
CA GLY A 44 -27.58 8.08 -23.35
C GLY A 44 -28.44 9.34 -23.21
N TRP A 45 -28.16 10.18 -22.22
CA TRP A 45 -28.84 11.46 -22.04
C TRP A 45 -28.61 12.43 -23.21
N LEU A 46 -27.40 12.49 -23.74
CA LEU A 46 -27.08 13.33 -24.91
C LEU A 46 -27.80 12.85 -26.18
N GLU A 47 -27.84 11.54 -26.41
CA GLU A 47 -28.56 10.98 -27.56
C GLU A 47 -30.07 11.24 -27.45
N GLN A 48 -30.64 11.09 -26.24
CA GLN A 48 -32.04 11.43 -25.97
C GLN A 48 -32.31 12.92 -26.19
N ASN A 49 -31.45 13.81 -25.69
CA ASN A 49 -31.61 15.25 -25.89
C ASN A 49 -31.59 15.63 -27.38
N ARG A 50 -30.76 14.93 -28.18
CA ARG A 50 -30.71 15.13 -29.63
C ARG A 50 -31.98 14.66 -30.33
N GLN A 51 -32.59 13.57 -29.86
CA GLN A 51 -33.88 13.09 -30.37
C GLN A 51 -35.03 14.04 -30.01
N ASP A 52 -35.07 14.51 -28.77
CA ASP A 52 -36.07 15.49 -28.31
C ASP A 52 -35.98 16.79 -29.13
N TRP A 53 -34.76 17.26 -29.40
CA TRP A 53 -34.54 18.41 -30.29
C TRP A 53 -35.02 18.16 -31.72
N ALA A 54 -34.79 16.97 -32.27
CA ALA A 54 -35.29 16.64 -33.60
C ALA A 54 -36.84 16.64 -33.66
N LEU A 55 -37.50 16.16 -32.61
CA LEU A 55 -38.96 16.20 -32.49
C LEU A 55 -39.50 17.63 -32.38
N VAL A 56 -38.83 18.48 -31.60
CA VAL A 56 -39.18 19.91 -31.49
C VAL A 56 -39.02 20.60 -32.84
N GLN A 57 -37.93 20.32 -33.57
CA GLN A 57 -37.68 20.88 -34.89
C GLN A 57 -38.73 20.42 -35.92
N GLU A 58 -39.16 19.15 -35.87
CA GLU A 58 -40.24 18.63 -36.71
C GLU A 58 -41.58 19.31 -36.36
N GLY A 59 -41.87 19.52 -35.07
CA GLY A 59 -43.03 20.25 -34.59
C GLY A 59 -43.07 21.69 -35.10
N LEU A 60 -41.93 22.39 -35.01
CA LEU A 60 -41.76 23.74 -35.57
C LEU A 60 -41.99 23.77 -37.09
N ALA A 61 -41.43 22.82 -37.84
CA ALA A 61 -41.64 22.74 -39.29
C ALA A 61 -43.09 22.44 -39.66
N LYS A 62 -43.83 21.67 -38.86
CA LYS A 62 -45.27 21.44 -39.04
C LYS A 62 -46.08 22.70 -38.79
N VAL A 63 -45.76 23.44 -37.71
CA VAL A 63 -46.40 24.73 -37.40
C VAL A 63 -46.11 25.76 -38.48
N GLU A 64 -44.87 25.86 -38.96
CA GLU A 64 -44.48 26.78 -40.02
C GLU A 64 -45.17 26.46 -41.35
N ARG A 65 -45.37 25.18 -41.70
CA ARG A 65 -46.17 24.78 -42.88
C ARG A 65 -47.65 25.14 -42.74
N LEU A 66 -48.22 25.01 -41.54
CA LEU A 66 -49.61 25.40 -41.29
C LEU A 66 -49.76 26.93 -41.33
N GLN A 67 -48.83 27.65 -40.74
CA GLN A 67 -48.81 29.12 -40.70
C GLN A 67 -48.54 29.73 -42.09
N GLY A 68 -47.61 29.15 -42.85
CA GLY A 68 -47.30 29.55 -44.22
C GLY A 68 -48.45 29.28 -45.20
N ARG A 69 -49.20 28.18 -45.02
CA ARG A 69 -50.44 27.93 -45.78
C ARG A 69 -51.56 28.90 -45.40
N LEU A 70 -51.73 29.22 -44.12
CA LEU A 70 -52.69 30.22 -43.68
C LEU A 70 -52.37 31.62 -44.24
N ALA A 71 -51.08 31.98 -44.27
CA ALA A 71 -50.61 33.27 -44.75
C ALA A 71 -50.67 33.43 -46.29
N GLN A 72 -50.52 32.33 -47.05
CA GLN A 72 -50.54 32.37 -48.52
C GLN A 72 -51.92 32.12 -49.14
N SER A 73 -52.79 31.29 -48.56
CA SER A 73 -54.06 30.92 -49.22
C SER A 73 -55.32 31.57 -48.65
N GLY A 74 -55.31 32.11 -47.43
CA GLY A 74 -56.49 32.74 -46.81
C GLY A 74 -57.76 31.87 -46.76
N GLN A 75 -57.67 30.58 -47.13
CA GLN A 75 -58.79 29.66 -47.26
C GLN A 75 -58.41 28.30 -46.68
N VAL A 76 -59.24 27.84 -45.75
CA VAL A 76 -59.24 26.45 -45.25
C VAL A 76 -60.01 25.61 -46.27
N PRO A 77 -59.45 24.53 -46.83
CA PRO A 77 -60.23 23.65 -47.70
C PRO A 77 -61.27 22.91 -46.87
N LEU A 78 -62.55 23.26 -47.03
CA LEU A 78 -63.65 22.39 -46.65
C LEU A 78 -63.96 21.44 -47.82
N LEU A 79 -64.31 20.20 -47.47
CA LEU A 79 -64.43 19.04 -48.35
C LEU A 79 -65.53 19.13 -49.43
N ASN A 80 -66.32 20.20 -49.48
CA ASN A 80 -67.35 20.41 -50.50
C ASN A 80 -67.20 21.83 -51.05
N GLY A 81 -66.97 21.95 -52.36
CA GLY A 81 -66.54 23.16 -53.07
C GLY A 81 -67.53 24.33 -53.12
N ASP A 82 -68.07 24.77 -51.99
CA ASP A 82 -68.81 26.02 -51.86
C ASP A 82 -67.83 27.15 -51.52
N THR A 83 -67.60 28.04 -52.49
CA THR A 83 -66.88 29.28 -52.28
C THR A 83 -67.80 30.31 -51.63
N GLN A 84 -67.88 30.26 -50.29
CA GLN A 84 -68.40 31.40 -49.54
C GLN A 84 -67.50 32.64 -49.82
N PRO A 85 -68.08 33.84 -50.02
CA PRO A 85 -67.27 35.04 -50.10
C PRO A 85 -66.49 35.15 -48.79
N VAL A 86 -65.17 35.11 -48.89
CA VAL A 86 -64.28 35.37 -47.75
C VAL A 86 -64.75 36.70 -47.15
N PRO A 87 -65.24 36.74 -45.90
CA PRO A 87 -65.57 38.00 -45.26
C PRO A 87 -64.32 38.87 -45.38
N ARG A 88 -64.45 40.06 -45.97
CA ARG A 88 -63.36 41.04 -45.92
C ARG A 88 -62.90 41.06 -44.46
N PRO A 89 -61.60 40.85 -44.16
CA PRO A 89 -61.16 40.93 -42.78
C PRO A 89 -61.58 42.31 -42.29
N GLU A 90 -62.52 42.37 -41.36
CA GLU A 90 -62.92 43.63 -40.78
C GLU A 90 -61.66 44.30 -40.29
N GLN A 91 -61.40 45.52 -40.75
CA GLN A 91 -60.22 46.25 -40.29
C GLN A 91 -60.32 46.29 -38.77
N PRO A 92 -59.32 45.76 -38.05
CA PRO A 92 -59.42 45.62 -36.61
C PRO A 92 -59.68 47.00 -36.03
N THR A 93 -60.73 47.09 -35.22
CA THR A 93 -61.10 48.35 -34.57
C THR A 93 -59.95 48.79 -33.66
N VAL A 94 -59.80 50.10 -33.44
CA VAL A 94 -58.70 50.67 -32.62
C VAL A 94 -58.63 50.00 -31.24
N ALA A 95 -59.77 49.61 -30.66
CA ALA A 95 -59.85 48.88 -29.39
C ALA A 95 -59.27 47.45 -29.46
N GLN A 96 -59.50 46.72 -30.57
CA GLN A 96 -58.92 45.39 -30.77
C GLN A 96 -57.40 45.45 -30.93
N LEU A 97 -56.89 46.48 -31.60
CA LEU A 97 -55.45 46.72 -31.72
C LEU A 97 -54.83 47.09 -30.37
N SER A 98 -55.49 47.95 -29.57
CA SER A 98 -54.99 48.29 -28.23
C SER A 98 -54.97 47.10 -27.28
N ASP A 99 -56.00 46.25 -27.31
CA ASP A 99 -56.04 45.02 -26.51
C ASP A 99 -54.97 44.02 -26.94
N SER A 100 -54.77 43.87 -28.26
CA SER A 100 -53.72 43.00 -28.78
C SER A 100 -52.33 43.51 -28.40
N LEU A 101 -52.10 44.82 -28.42
CA LEU A 101 -50.85 45.43 -28.03
C LEU A 101 -50.61 45.27 -26.52
N ALA A 102 -51.64 45.47 -25.68
CA ALA A 102 -51.55 45.24 -24.25
C ALA A 102 -51.22 43.77 -23.92
N LYS A 103 -51.86 42.81 -24.60
CA LYS A 103 -51.55 41.38 -24.46
C LYS A 103 -50.12 41.07 -24.89
N ALA A 104 -49.68 41.57 -26.04
CA ALA A 104 -48.31 41.37 -26.52
C ALA A 104 -47.28 41.95 -25.55
N ASN A 105 -47.53 43.15 -25.01
CA ASN A 105 -46.64 43.76 -24.01
C ASN A 105 -46.58 42.93 -22.72
N SER A 106 -47.71 42.43 -22.22
CA SER A 106 -47.73 41.56 -21.03
C SER A 106 -46.97 40.24 -21.26
N GLN A 107 -47.05 39.68 -22.47
CA GLN A 107 -46.29 38.49 -22.87
C GLN A 107 -44.79 38.79 -23.00
N ILE A 108 -44.43 39.96 -23.53
CA ILE A 108 -43.03 40.39 -23.61
C ILE A 108 -42.47 40.57 -22.20
N GLU A 109 -43.22 41.15 -21.28
CA GLU A 109 -42.80 41.30 -19.88
C GLU A 109 -42.63 39.95 -19.18
N SER A 110 -43.56 39.00 -19.39
CA SER A 110 -43.42 37.66 -18.80
C SER A 110 -42.22 36.90 -19.36
N LEU A 111 -42.01 36.95 -20.69
CA LEU A 111 -40.84 36.36 -21.34
C LEU A 111 -39.53 37.00 -20.90
N ARG A 112 -39.52 38.32 -20.64
CA ARG A 112 -38.35 39.02 -20.09
C ARG A 112 -38.05 38.56 -18.66
N SER A 113 -39.09 38.38 -17.84
CA SER A 113 -38.91 37.86 -16.48
C SER A 113 -38.32 36.45 -16.51
N THR A 114 -38.90 35.53 -17.30
CA THR A 114 -38.39 34.16 -17.39
C THR A 114 -36.99 34.10 -17.99
N TYR A 115 -36.69 34.94 -18.98
CA TYR A 115 -35.34 35.05 -19.52
C TYR A 115 -34.32 35.49 -18.46
N ASN A 116 -34.65 36.51 -17.67
CA ASN A 116 -33.78 36.96 -16.58
C ASN A 116 -33.57 35.85 -15.52
N ASP A 117 -34.62 35.10 -15.19
CA ASP A 117 -34.52 33.99 -14.25
C ASP A 117 -33.61 32.87 -14.78
N HIS A 118 -33.71 32.53 -16.07
CA HIS A 118 -32.83 31.56 -16.72
C HIS A 118 -31.37 32.03 -16.76
N VAL A 119 -31.12 33.31 -17.05
CA VAL A 119 -29.77 33.89 -17.03
C VAL A 119 -29.17 33.82 -15.63
N ASN A 120 -29.96 34.14 -14.60
CA ASN A 120 -29.51 34.05 -13.21
C ASN A 120 -29.18 32.60 -12.81
N LEU A 121 -30.04 31.65 -13.20
CA LEU A 121 -29.81 30.24 -12.92
C LEU A 121 -28.57 29.68 -13.63
N GLN A 122 -28.36 30.07 -14.90
CA GLN A 122 -27.17 29.69 -15.66
C GLN A 122 -25.90 30.18 -14.97
N ARG A 123 -25.91 31.42 -14.47
CA ARG A 123 -24.78 32.00 -13.75
C ARG A 123 -24.49 31.27 -12.45
N LEU A 124 -25.53 30.90 -11.70
CA LEU A 124 -25.38 30.10 -10.47
C LEU A 124 -24.76 28.73 -10.76
N TYR A 125 -25.17 28.07 -11.84
CA TYR A 125 -24.57 26.80 -12.26
C TYR A 125 -23.12 26.96 -12.69
N GLU A 126 -22.80 28.01 -13.45
CA GLU A 126 -21.42 28.30 -13.84
C GLU A 126 -20.53 28.51 -12.62
N ASP A 127 -20.97 29.32 -11.66
CA ASP A 127 -20.24 29.59 -10.42
C ASP A 127 -20.06 28.31 -9.59
N THR A 128 -21.13 27.51 -9.45
CA THR A 128 -21.08 26.25 -8.69
C THR A 128 -20.17 25.23 -9.36
N LEU A 129 -20.26 25.06 -10.68
CA LEU A 129 -19.41 24.14 -11.42
C LEU A 129 -17.94 24.56 -11.36
N SER A 130 -17.67 25.87 -11.39
CA SER A 130 -16.33 26.42 -11.21
C SER A 130 -15.77 26.08 -9.82
N ASP A 131 -16.54 26.34 -8.75
CA ASP A 131 -16.13 26.02 -7.38
C ASP A 131 -15.92 24.50 -7.18
N THR A 132 -16.84 23.67 -7.67
CA THR A 132 -16.69 22.21 -7.57
C THR A 132 -15.48 21.70 -8.33
N THR A 133 -15.19 22.28 -9.51
CA THR A 133 -14.03 21.88 -10.31
C THR A 133 -12.72 22.28 -9.62
N GLU A 134 -12.67 23.45 -8.99
CA GLU A 134 -11.51 23.87 -8.20
C GLU A 134 -11.30 22.94 -7.00
N ARG A 135 -12.37 22.61 -6.25
CA ARG A 135 -12.30 21.66 -5.13
C ARG A 135 -11.83 20.28 -5.56
N ILE A 136 -12.31 19.77 -6.69
CA ILE A 136 -11.85 18.47 -7.23
C ILE A 136 -10.37 18.55 -7.59
N ARG A 137 -9.92 19.61 -8.28
CA ARG A 137 -8.50 19.80 -8.61
C ARG A 137 -7.63 19.83 -7.36
N GLN A 138 -8.05 20.58 -6.35
CA GLN A 138 -7.33 20.67 -5.08
C GLN A 138 -7.28 19.33 -4.34
N TYR A 139 -8.40 18.63 -4.24
CA TYR A 139 -8.47 17.29 -3.63
C TYR A 139 -7.56 16.28 -4.35
N CYS A 140 -7.58 16.25 -5.68
CA CYS A 140 -6.69 15.36 -6.45
C CYS A 140 -5.22 15.66 -6.19
N PHE A 141 -4.84 16.94 -6.10
CA PHE A 141 -3.47 17.35 -5.80
C PHE A 141 -3.05 16.97 -4.38
N GLU A 142 -3.89 17.24 -3.38
CA GLU A 142 -3.63 16.87 -1.98
C GLU A 142 -3.51 15.34 -1.83
N GLN A 143 -4.38 14.59 -2.49
CA GLN A 143 -4.35 13.13 -2.49
C GLN A 143 -3.07 12.59 -3.14
N GLN A 144 -2.65 13.15 -4.27
CA GLN A 144 -1.39 12.76 -4.91
C GLN A 144 -0.19 13.02 -3.99
N ASN A 145 -0.15 14.18 -3.34
CA ASN A 145 0.90 14.50 -2.38
C ASN A 145 0.91 13.56 -1.18
N HIS A 146 -0.26 13.21 -0.65
CA HIS A 146 -0.38 12.25 0.43
C HIS A 146 0.16 10.87 0.04
N ILE A 147 -0.18 10.38 -1.15
CA ILE A 147 0.33 9.11 -1.68
C ILE A 147 1.86 9.14 -1.83
N ILE A 148 2.41 10.23 -2.37
CA ILE A 148 3.86 10.41 -2.49
C ILE A 148 4.53 10.41 -1.12
N ALA A 149 4.00 11.16 -0.15
CA ALA A 149 4.52 11.21 1.22
C ALA A 149 4.52 9.83 1.88
N LEU A 150 3.45 9.05 1.67
CA LEU A 150 3.34 7.69 2.18
C LEU A 150 4.42 6.78 1.56
N HIS A 151 4.60 6.83 0.24
CA HIS A 151 5.67 6.06 -0.41
C HIS A 151 7.06 6.46 0.07
N GLN A 152 7.32 7.75 0.24
CA GLN A 152 8.59 8.25 0.78
C GLN A 152 8.82 7.75 2.20
N HIS A 153 7.79 7.82 3.06
CA HIS A 153 7.84 7.34 4.44
C HIS A 153 8.16 5.85 4.52
N TYR A 154 7.44 5.00 3.78
CA TYR A 154 7.72 3.56 3.76
C TYR A 154 9.07 3.23 3.15
N THR A 155 9.51 3.96 2.13
CA THR A 155 10.86 3.79 1.56
C THR A 155 11.93 4.12 2.60
N SER A 156 11.75 5.20 3.36
CA SER A 156 12.63 5.58 4.44
C SER A 156 12.67 4.52 5.54
N LEU A 157 11.51 4.02 5.98
CA LEU A 157 11.41 2.98 7.00
C LEU A 157 12.06 1.67 6.55
N LEU A 158 11.90 1.28 5.29
CA LEU A 158 12.54 0.10 4.71
C LEU A 158 14.07 0.27 4.66
N SER A 159 14.54 1.45 4.28
CA SER A 159 15.97 1.78 4.29
C SER A 159 16.54 1.73 5.71
N GLN A 160 15.81 2.26 6.69
CA GLN A 160 16.19 2.25 8.10
C GLN A 160 16.29 0.82 8.65
N SER A 161 15.27 -0.02 8.42
CA SER A 161 15.29 -1.42 8.87
C SER A 161 16.46 -2.20 8.25
N ARG A 162 16.77 -1.94 6.98
CA ARG A 162 17.94 -2.53 6.31
C ARG A 162 19.25 -2.05 6.95
N SER A 163 19.39 -0.76 7.22
CA SER A 163 20.60 -0.25 7.89
C SER A 163 20.76 -0.81 9.31
N GLU A 164 19.69 -0.91 10.08
CA GLU A 164 19.70 -1.49 11.42
C GLU A 164 20.11 -2.98 11.38
N THR A 165 19.63 -3.72 10.38
CA THR A 165 20.03 -5.12 10.19
C THR A 165 21.51 -5.26 9.84
N VAL A 166 22.01 -4.40 8.94
CA VAL A 166 23.44 -4.38 8.56
C VAL A 166 24.30 -3.99 9.76
N GLU A 167 23.88 -3.01 10.56
CA GLU A 167 24.57 -2.60 11.77
C GLU A 167 24.61 -3.72 12.82
N ALA A 168 23.49 -4.43 13.04
CA ALA A 168 23.43 -5.59 13.92
C ALA A 168 24.38 -6.71 13.45
N GLN A 169 24.47 -6.96 12.14
CA GLN A 169 25.42 -7.93 11.59
C GLN A 169 26.87 -7.49 11.79
N LEU A 170 27.18 -6.22 11.54
CA LEU A 170 28.53 -5.68 11.68
C LEU A 170 28.99 -5.69 13.14
N THR A 171 28.12 -5.32 14.08
CA THR A 171 28.40 -5.40 15.53
C THR A 171 28.60 -6.85 15.98
N HIS A 172 27.76 -7.78 15.49
CA HIS A 172 27.94 -9.21 15.77
C HIS A 172 29.27 -9.75 15.24
N GLN A 173 29.65 -9.42 14.00
CA GLN A 173 30.94 -9.80 13.43
C GLN A 173 32.11 -9.21 14.23
N ALA A 174 32.01 -7.94 14.64
CA ALA A 174 33.03 -7.31 15.49
C ALA A 174 33.18 -8.02 16.84
N TRP A 175 32.08 -8.42 17.46
CA TRP A 175 32.08 -9.20 18.70
C TRP A 175 32.67 -10.59 18.51
N GLN A 176 32.29 -11.31 17.44
CA GLN A 176 32.85 -12.61 17.11
C GLN A 176 34.37 -12.54 16.88
N ALA A 177 34.83 -11.55 16.12
CA ALA A 177 36.25 -11.31 15.90
C ALA A 177 36.98 -10.96 17.21
N GLY A 178 36.37 -10.15 18.08
CA GLY A 178 36.90 -9.83 19.41
C GLY A 178 37.05 -11.08 20.30
N LEU A 179 36.03 -11.93 20.34
CA LEU A 179 36.04 -13.21 21.07
C LEU A 179 37.09 -14.17 20.50
N GLN A 180 37.22 -14.26 19.18
CA GLN A 180 38.24 -15.09 18.55
C GLN A 180 39.65 -14.62 18.94
N ARG A 181 39.91 -13.31 18.90
CA ARG A 181 41.18 -12.71 19.34
C ARG A 181 41.45 -12.98 20.82
N LEU A 182 40.45 -12.81 21.69
CA LEU A 182 40.56 -13.12 23.12
C LEU A 182 40.89 -14.61 23.33
N SER A 183 40.14 -15.51 22.69
CA SER A 183 40.39 -16.95 22.80
C SER A 183 41.78 -17.35 22.33
N GLY A 184 42.29 -16.72 21.27
CA GLY A 184 43.67 -16.87 20.79
C GLY A 184 44.67 -16.39 21.83
N SER A 185 44.49 -15.20 22.38
CA SER A 185 45.37 -14.64 23.42
C SER A 185 45.38 -15.47 24.71
N VAL A 186 44.23 -16.02 25.11
CA VAL A 186 44.13 -16.91 26.29
C VAL A 186 44.86 -18.22 26.05
N ARG A 187 44.71 -18.83 24.86
CA ARG A 187 45.47 -20.04 24.52
C ARG A 187 46.96 -19.78 24.50
N GLU A 188 47.39 -18.65 23.94
CA GLU A 188 48.80 -18.27 23.91
C GLU A 188 49.34 -18.04 25.34
N ALA A 189 48.59 -17.35 26.19
CA ALA A 189 48.96 -17.13 27.60
C ALA A 189 49.01 -18.44 28.41
N LEU A 190 48.10 -19.38 28.16
CA LEU A 190 48.15 -20.71 28.78
C LEU A 190 49.35 -21.52 28.31
N LYS A 191 49.66 -21.44 27.01
CA LYS A 191 50.84 -22.09 26.43
C LYS A 191 52.13 -21.50 27.00
N SER A 192 52.24 -20.18 27.09
CA SER A 192 53.42 -19.52 27.67
C SER A 192 53.62 -19.92 29.13
N ARG A 193 52.54 -19.93 29.94
CA ARG A 193 52.57 -20.42 31.33
C ARG A 193 53.00 -21.89 31.43
N GLN A 194 52.54 -22.73 30.50
CA GLN A 194 52.96 -24.13 30.46
C GLN A 194 54.45 -24.24 30.11
N GLU A 195 54.93 -23.49 29.11
CA GLU A 195 56.33 -23.44 28.69
C GLU A 195 57.26 -22.95 29.81
N GLU A 196 56.84 -21.97 30.63
CA GLU A 196 57.58 -21.52 31.81
C GLU A 196 57.80 -22.64 32.86
N GLY A 197 56.86 -23.58 32.98
CA GLY A 197 56.95 -24.72 33.91
C GLY A 197 57.74 -25.92 33.35
N MET A 198 57.82 -26.09 32.02
CA MET A 198 58.52 -27.21 31.37
C MET A 198 60.02 -27.33 31.66
N PRO A 199 60.85 -26.26 31.77
CA PRO A 199 62.28 -26.43 32.03
C PRO A 199 62.55 -27.06 33.40
N TYR A 200 61.79 -26.69 34.43
CA TYR A 200 61.91 -27.28 35.76
C TYR A 200 61.47 -28.74 35.76
N LYS A 201 60.33 -29.06 35.12
CA LYS A 201 59.86 -30.45 34.96
C LYS A 201 60.88 -31.33 34.23
N ARG A 202 61.45 -30.83 33.12
CA ARG A 202 62.51 -31.53 32.37
C ARG A 202 63.78 -31.72 33.20
N ARG A 203 64.19 -30.71 33.99
CA ARG A 203 65.38 -30.81 34.84
C ARG A 203 65.18 -31.83 35.96
N ILE A 204 64.02 -31.84 36.60
CA ILE A 204 63.67 -32.82 37.64
C ILE A 204 63.68 -34.23 37.05
N ALA A 205 63.04 -34.45 35.90
CA ALA A 205 63.04 -35.76 35.22
C ALA A 205 64.46 -36.23 34.86
N ALA A 206 65.30 -35.34 34.31
CA ALA A 206 66.70 -35.67 34.00
C ALA A 206 67.52 -36.02 35.26
N LEU A 207 67.31 -35.27 36.35
CA LEU A 207 67.97 -35.56 37.64
C LEU A 207 67.47 -36.85 38.26
N LYS A 208 66.18 -37.18 38.14
CA LYS A 208 65.60 -38.46 38.58
C LYS A 208 66.24 -39.64 37.84
N GLU A 209 66.34 -39.55 36.50
CA GLU A 209 66.97 -40.60 35.69
C GLU A 209 68.47 -40.74 36.00
N GLU A 210 69.20 -39.64 36.15
CA GLU A 210 70.59 -39.68 36.59
C GLU A 210 70.73 -40.36 37.96
N ASN A 211 69.86 -40.02 38.91
CA ASN A 211 69.85 -40.65 40.24
C ASN A 211 69.54 -42.15 40.15
N ARG A 212 68.59 -42.55 39.30
CA ARG A 212 68.26 -43.95 39.03
C ARG A 212 69.46 -44.73 38.49
N VAL A 213 70.16 -44.16 37.49
CA VAL A 213 71.36 -44.77 36.89
C VAL A 213 72.48 -44.87 37.92
N LEU A 214 72.75 -43.81 38.69
CA LEU A 214 73.79 -43.80 39.72
C LEU A 214 73.49 -44.81 40.85
N ARG A 215 72.24 -44.92 41.30
CA ARG A 215 71.84 -45.92 42.30
C ARG A 215 72.02 -47.35 41.79
N LYS A 216 71.64 -47.61 40.53
CA LYS A 216 71.87 -48.89 39.86
C LYS A 216 73.36 -49.24 39.80
N MET A 217 74.24 -48.26 39.57
CA MET A 217 75.69 -48.48 39.54
C MET A 217 76.29 -48.79 40.92
N VAL A 218 75.72 -48.26 42.00
CA VAL A 218 76.18 -48.47 43.39
C VAL A 218 75.52 -49.69 44.05
N GLY A 219 74.56 -50.34 43.37
CA GLY A 219 73.86 -51.53 43.89
C GLY A 219 72.82 -51.21 44.97
N TRP A 220 72.36 -49.96 45.03
CA TRP A 220 71.22 -49.58 45.87
C TRP A 220 69.92 -49.87 45.11
N GLU A 221 69.01 -50.61 45.75
CA GLU A 221 67.70 -50.92 45.19
C GLU A 221 66.91 -49.63 44.95
N ALA A 222 66.26 -49.53 43.79
CA ALA A 222 65.53 -48.34 43.41
C ALA A 222 64.30 -48.19 44.32
N PRO A 223 64.03 -47.00 44.89
CA PRO A 223 62.72 -46.74 45.47
C PRO A 223 61.65 -46.96 44.39
N VAL A 224 60.49 -47.51 44.79
CA VAL A 224 59.30 -47.56 43.94
C VAL A 224 59.01 -46.15 43.46
N ASP A 225 58.88 -45.96 42.14
CA ASP A 225 58.58 -44.66 41.54
C ASP A 225 57.34 -44.09 42.23
N SER A 226 57.48 -42.99 42.97
CA SER A 226 56.35 -42.29 43.61
C SER A 226 55.47 -41.55 42.58
N GLU A 227 55.69 -41.78 41.28
CA GLU A 227 54.89 -41.24 40.19
C GLU A 227 53.55 -41.97 40.04
N ASP A 228 53.43 -43.24 40.48
CA ASP A 228 52.14 -43.93 40.51
C ASP A 228 51.18 -43.32 41.55
N GLU A 229 51.67 -42.61 42.58
CA GLU A 229 50.82 -41.95 43.59
C GLU A 229 50.51 -40.47 43.25
N GLU A 230 51.46 -39.71 42.68
CA GLU A 230 51.23 -38.29 42.34
C GLU A 230 50.39 -38.10 41.06
N GLU A 231 50.47 -38.99 40.08
CA GLU A 231 49.68 -38.89 38.84
C GLU A 231 48.19 -39.23 39.10
N LEU A 232 47.91 -40.14 40.04
CA LEU A 232 46.56 -40.44 40.54
C LEU A 232 45.94 -39.24 41.29
N ASP A 233 46.72 -38.50 42.05
CA ASP A 233 46.24 -37.33 42.82
C ASP A 233 45.99 -36.10 41.93
N GLU A 234 46.78 -35.89 40.86
CA GLU A 234 46.54 -34.82 39.89
C GLU A 234 45.29 -35.08 39.02
N GLU A 235 45.05 -36.32 38.59
CA GLU A 235 43.79 -36.69 37.89
C GLU A 235 42.57 -36.55 38.81
N ALA A 236 42.67 -36.95 40.07
CA ALA A 236 41.61 -36.82 41.06
C ALA A 236 41.27 -35.35 41.40
N SER A 237 42.25 -34.43 41.32
CA SER A 237 42.02 -32.99 41.47
C SER A 237 41.44 -32.34 40.21
N ARG A 238 41.84 -32.77 39.01
CA ARG A 238 41.28 -32.26 37.75
C ARG A 238 39.84 -32.71 37.52
N GLY A 239 39.45 -33.89 38.03
CA GLY A 239 38.07 -34.38 38.00
C GLY A 239 37.10 -33.70 38.97
N ARG A 240 37.58 -32.87 39.92
CA ARG A 240 36.76 -32.29 41.00
C ARG A 240 36.38 -30.83 40.80
N VAL A 241 36.76 -30.20 39.69
CA VAL A 241 36.43 -28.79 39.37
C VAL A 241 35.43 -28.73 38.23
N LEU A 242 34.18 -29.15 38.49
CA LEU A 242 32.96 -28.70 37.78
C LEU A 242 31.73 -29.29 38.47
N GLN A 243 31.52 -28.93 39.74
CA GLN A 243 30.19 -28.92 40.30
C GLN A 243 30.00 -27.56 40.98
N VAL A 244 29.48 -26.61 40.20
CA VAL A 244 29.00 -25.33 40.74
C VAL A 244 27.69 -25.63 41.47
N PRO A 245 27.61 -25.44 42.80
CA PRO A 245 26.35 -25.57 43.52
C PRO A 245 25.63 -24.22 43.52
N GLY A 246 24.35 -24.24 43.16
CA GLY A 246 23.40 -23.19 43.53
C GLY A 246 22.90 -22.32 42.39
N VAL A 247 21.80 -22.75 41.77
CA VAL A 247 20.65 -21.86 41.50
C VAL A 247 19.37 -22.66 41.76
N GLU A 248 18.98 -22.76 43.02
CA GLU A 248 17.56 -22.93 43.36
C GLU A 248 16.98 -21.54 43.62
N SER A 249 15.91 -21.19 42.89
CA SER A 249 14.64 -20.66 43.42
C SER A 249 13.94 -19.82 42.37
N GLY A 250 12.67 -20.13 42.11
CA GLY A 250 11.82 -19.31 41.24
C GLY A 250 10.61 -20.01 40.66
N VAL A 251 9.90 -20.81 41.45
CA VAL A 251 8.50 -21.16 41.14
C VAL A 251 7.68 -19.87 41.27
N GLY A 252 7.27 -19.32 40.13
CA GLY A 252 6.29 -18.25 40.03
C GLY A 252 5.04 -18.77 39.33
N HIS A 253 4.07 -19.21 40.13
CA HIS A 253 2.67 -19.36 39.73
C HIS A 253 2.05 -17.98 39.43
N GLY A 254 1.21 -17.93 38.39
CA GLY A 254 0.30 -16.82 38.04
C GLY A 254 -0.37 -17.17 36.72
N VAL A 255 -1.43 -17.98 36.70
CA VAL A 255 -2.84 -17.64 36.95
C VAL A 255 -3.40 -16.63 35.94
N SER A 256 -4.36 -17.14 35.16
CA SER A 256 -5.46 -16.49 34.43
C SER A 256 -5.15 -15.47 33.33
#